data_AF-A0ABD6B3X7-F1
#
_entry.id   AF-A0ABD6B3X7-F1
#
_cell.length_a   1.000
_cell.length_b   1.000
_cell.length_c   1.000
_cell.angle_alpha   90.00
_cell.angle_beta   90.00
_cell.angle_gamma   90.00
#
_symmetry.space_group_name_H-M   'P 1'
#
loop_
_entity.id
_entity.type
_entity.pdbx_description
1 polymer ?
#
loop_
_entity_poly.entity_id
_entity_poly.type
_entity_poly.pdbx_seq_one_letter_code
_entity_poly.pdbx_strand_id
1 'polypeptide(L)'
;MVTFLAGGTGTPKLLSGDEPVFARDSVTVVGNTGDDVELGGLLVCPDLDTVLFDGGGVLDRETWWGIDGDSHETNAELFRLADAAGLEEGPRYLDDDAQTAGREIARWRRFSGIAEFMTIGDRDRAVHITRTSLLDEGHSLTEATRTLADAFDLEIDLLPMSDDPVATIVHTPDGEMHFQEYWVANRAGPRVEGVEFRGAETAEPTPEVEAALADPVVIGPSNPVTSVGPIRSLAGVDAALGETPVVAVSPFCEDEAFSGPVADLMAGT
;
A
#
# COMPACT_ATOMS: atom_id res chain seq x y z
N MET A 1 -23.41 -4.43 -5.77
CA MET A 1 -21.97 -4.27 -5.57
C MET A 1 -21.75 -3.91 -4.11
N VAL A 2 -20.59 -4.23 -3.56
CA VAL A 2 -20.15 -3.78 -2.22
C VAL A 2 -18.70 -3.33 -2.36
N THR A 3 -18.37 -2.22 -1.71
CA THR A 3 -17.04 -1.63 -1.79
C THR A 3 -16.29 -1.86 -0.49
N PHE A 4 -15.09 -2.42 -0.57
CA PHE A 4 -14.21 -2.59 0.57
C PHE A 4 -13.08 -1.57 0.51
N LEU A 5 -12.82 -0.88 1.62
CA LEU A 5 -11.59 -0.10 1.78
C LEU A 5 -10.50 -1.02 2.33
N ALA A 6 -9.38 -1.13 1.61
CA ALA A 6 -8.27 -2.01 1.95
C ALA A 6 -6.97 -1.24 2.16
N GLY A 7 -6.27 -1.62 3.24
CA GLY A 7 -4.88 -1.27 3.45
C GLY A 7 -4.30 -2.17 4.55
N GLY A 8 -3.02 -2.53 4.43
CA GLY A 8 -2.41 -3.60 5.19
C GLY A 8 -3.09 -4.96 5.00
N THR A 9 -2.94 -5.83 6.00
CA THR A 9 -3.37 -7.25 5.91
C THR A 9 -4.79 -7.52 6.40
N GLY A 10 -5.44 -6.55 7.06
CA GLY A 10 -6.73 -6.74 7.75
C GLY A 10 -7.89 -6.97 6.79
N THR A 11 -8.07 -6.07 5.81
CA THR A 11 -9.12 -6.22 4.79
C THR A 11 -8.91 -7.45 3.89
N PRO A 12 -7.70 -7.76 3.39
CA PRO A 12 -7.44 -9.04 2.70
C PRO A 12 -7.91 -10.24 3.52
N LYS A 13 -7.53 -10.35 4.81
CA LYS A 13 -7.99 -11.43 5.71
C LYS A 13 -9.50 -11.54 5.80
N LEU A 14 -10.22 -10.41 5.82
CA LEU A 14 -11.68 -10.40 5.84
C LEU A 14 -12.27 -10.92 4.53
N LEU A 15 -11.65 -10.60 3.38
CA LEU A 15 -12.07 -11.07 2.06
C LEU A 15 -11.75 -12.56 1.83
N SER A 16 -10.67 -13.08 2.42
CA SER A 16 -10.23 -14.48 2.27
C SER A 16 -11.03 -15.51 3.07
N GLY A 17 -12.15 -15.13 3.70
CA GLY A 17 -12.95 -16.04 4.54
C GLY A 17 -13.41 -17.31 3.82
N ASP A 18 -13.50 -18.43 4.56
CA ASP A 18 -13.79 -19.78 4.02
C ASP A 18 -15.11 -19.89 3.24
N GLU A 19 -16.11 -19.10 3.60
CA GLU A 19 -17.39 -18.99 2.89
C GLU A 19 -17.65 -17.52 2.53
N PRO A 20 -17.52 -17.14 1.25
CA PRO A 20 -17.68 -15.75 0.86
C PRO A 20 -19.16 -15.34 0.98
N VAL A 21 -19.41 -14.31 1.78
CA VAL A 21 -20.76 -13.72 1.95
C VAL A 21 -21.19 -12.95 0.70
N PHE A 22 -20.23 -12.37 -0.02
CA PHE A 22 -20.43 -11.63 -1.25
C PHE A 22 -19.87 -12.42 -2.43
N ALA A 23 -20.58 -12.44 -3.56
CA ALA A 23 -20.03 -12.96 -4.80
C ALA A 23 -18.85 -12.10 -5.22
N ARG A 24 -17.72 -12.71 -5.60
CA ARG A 24 -16.47 -11.99 -5.86
C ARG A 24 -16.59 -10.97 -6.99
N ASP A 25 -17.33 -11.31 -8.05
CA ASP A 25 -17.68 -10.43 -9.17
C ASP A 25 -18.57 -9.23 -8.80
N SER A 26 -19.05 -9.18 -7.56
CA SER A 26 -19.83 -8.08 -7.01
C SER A 26 -19.08 -7.25 -5.97
N VAL A 27 -17.78 -7.51 -5.78
CA VAL A 27 -16.91 -6.83 -4.82
C VAL A 27 -15.94 -5.91 -5.56
N THR A 28 -15.93 -4.64 -5.15
CA THR A 28 -14.87 -3.68 -5.50
C THR A 28 -14.00 -3.45 -4.27
N VAL A 29 -12.68 -3.44 -4.45
CA VAL A 29 -11.71 -3.12 -3.41
C VAL A 29 -10.97 -1.84 -3.79
N VAL A 30 -11.06 -0.83 -2.94
CA VAL A 30 -10.27 0.41 -3.04
C VAL A 30 -9.06 0.27 -2.12
N GLY A 31 -7.89 0.08 -2.73
CA GLY A 31 -6.62 -0.09 -2.04
C GLY A 31 -5.93 1.24 -1.74
N ASN A 32 -5.41 1.36 -0.53
CA ASN A 32 -4.55 2.44 -0.09
C ASN A 32 -3.27 2.50 -0.95
N THR A 33 -2.90 3.71 -1.41
CA THR A 33 -1.63 3.97 -2.10
C THR A 33 -0.74 4.93 -1.32
N GLY A 34 -1.11 5.25 -0.07
CA GLY A 34 -0.32 6.07 0.87
C GLY A 34 1.03 5.44 1.21
N ASP A 35 1.11 4.12 1.14
CA ASP A 35 2.24 3.32 1.56
C ASP A 35 3.14 2.88 0.39
N ASP A 36 2.77 3.27 -0.84
CA ASP A 36 3.54 3.00 -2.06
C ASP A 36 4.93 3.67 -1.99
N VAL A 37 5.93 3.02 -2.58
CA VAL A 37 7.29 3.57 -2.66
C VAL A 37 7.90 3.31 -4.03
N GLU A 38 8.78 4.18 -4.48
CA GLU A 38 9.71 3.83 -5.56
C GLU A 38 11.02 3.34 -4.94
N LEU A 39 11.31 2.04 -5.08
CA LEU A 39 12.51 1.41 -4.54
C LEU A 39 13.39 0.94 -5.70
N GLY A 40 14.59 1.52 -5.82
CA GLY A 40 15.49 1.19 -6.94
C GLY A 40 14.93 1.54 -8.31
N GLY A 41 14.02 2.53 -8.39
CA GLY A 41 13.36 2.94 -9.63
C GLY A 41 12.10 2.14 -9.98
N LEU A 42 11.71 1.16 -9.15
CA LEU A 42 10.49 0.36 -9.34
C LEU A 42 9.41 0.81 -8.36
N LEU A 43 8.20 1.04 -8.85
CA LEU A 43 7.05 1.35 -8.01
C LEU A 43 6.51 0.06 -7.35
N VAL A 44 6.54 0.05 -6.03
CA VAL A 44 6.02 -0.99 -5.15
C VAL A 44 4.72 -0.46 -4.54
N CYS A 45 3.63 -1.24 -4.61
CA CYS A 45 2.31 -0.83 -4.12
C CYS A 45 1.78 -1.87 -3.12
N PRO A 46 2.31 -1.93 -1.88
CA PRO A 46 2.16 -3.10 -1.00
C PRO A 46 0.72 -3.53 -0.73
N ASP A 47 -0.19 -2.57 -0.58
CA ASP A 47 -1.59 -2.85 -0.27
C ASP A 47 -2.36 -3.35 -1.50
N LEU A 48 -2.06 -2.81 -2.69
CA LEU A 48 -2.59 -3.33 -3.96
C LEU A 48 -2.04 -4.72 -4.26
N ASP A 49 -0.72 -4.90 -4.08
CA ASP A 49 -0.02 -6.16 -4.33
C ASP A 49 -0.54 -7.27 -3.41
N THR A 50 -0.82 -6.97 -2.14
CA THR A 50 -1.41 -7.94 -1.21
C THR A 50 -2.79 -8.42 -1.67
N VAL A 51 -3.66 -7.50 -2.11
CA VAL A 51 -5.00 -7.86 -2.63
C VAL A 51 -4.88 -8.61 -3.96
N LEU A 52 -3.95 -8.18 -4.82
CA LEU A 52 -3.66 -8.83 -6.10
C LEU A 52 -3.21 -10.29 -5.89
N PHE A 53 -2.29 -10.53 -4.96
CA PHE A 53 -1.77 -11.87 -4.68
C PHE A 53 -2.80 -12.77 -3.99
N ASP A 54 -3.63 -12.23 -3.09
CA ASP A 54 -4.70 -13.05 -2.47
C ASP A 54 -5.78 -13.41 -3.50
N GLY A 55 -6.19 -12.43 -4.32
CA GLY A 55 -7.15 -12.63 -5.41
C GLY A 55 -6.66 -13.66 -6.43
N GLY A 56 -5.38 -13.59 -6.79
CA GLY A 56 -4.72 -14.56 -7.70
C GLY A 56 -4.33 -15.89 -7.05
N GLY A 57 -4.60 -16.08 -5.75
CA GLY A 57 -4.34 -17.35 -5.04
C GLY A 57 -2.86 -17.67 -4.87
N VAL A 58 -1.99 -16.66 -4.84
CA VAL A 58 -0.52 -16.81 -4.73
C VAL A 58 0.08 -16.05 -3.54
N LEU A 59 -0.72 -15.37 -2.71
CA LEU A 59 -0.24 -14.66 -1.52
C LEU A 59 0.44 -15.63 -0.54
N ASP A 60 1.59 -15.23 -0.01
CA ASP A 60 2.16 -15.87 1.18
C ASP A 60 1.27 -15.59 2.40
N ARG A 61 0.57 -16.62 2.88
CA ARG A 61 -0.36 -16.53 4.03
C ARG A 61 0.32 -16.69 5.39
N GLU A 62 1.62 -17.01 5.44
CA GLU A 62 2.40 -16.96 6.68
C GLU A 62 2.70 -15.50 7.04
N THR A 63 3.18 -14.73 6.07
CA THR A 63 3.59 -13.34 6.27
C THR A 63 2.50 -12.33 5.95
N TRP A 64 1.53 -12.69 5.08
CA TRP A 64 0.48 -11.82 4.53
C TRP A 64 0.99 -10.69 3.63
N TRP A 65 2.16 -10.88 3.02
CA TRP A 65 2.70 -10.01 1.97
C TRP A 65 3.62 -10.83 1.06
N GLY A 66 3.79 -10.41 -0.19
CA GLY A 66 4.60 -11.15 -1.17
C GLY A 66 3.97 -12.45 -1.65
N ILE A 67 4.72 -13.19 -2.48
CA ILE A 67 4.22 -14.38 -3.18
C ILE A 67 4.69 -15.67 -2.48
N ASP A 68 3.79 -16.62 -2.27
CA ASP A 68 4.08 -17.91 -1.64
C ASP A 68 5.14 -18.70 -2.42
N GLY A 69 6.21 -19.09 -1.72
CA GLY A 69 7.34 -19.83 -2.27
C GLY A 69 8.23 -19.00 -3.22
N ASP A 70 8.20 -17.67 -3.16
CA ASP A 70 9.06 -16.83 -3.99
C ASP A 70 10.54 -16.93 -3.60
N SER A 71 11.42 -16.77 -4.58
CA SER A 71 12.86 -16.69 -4.32
C SER A 71 13.25 -15.25 -4.02
N HIS A 72 14.39 -15.09 -3.34
CA HIS A 72 14.93 -13.78 -2.97
C HIS A 72 16.37 -13.63 -3.47
N GLU A 73 16.70 -14.23 -4.61
CA GLU A 73 18.07 -14.24 -5.14
C GLU A 73 18.54 -12.82 -5.49
N THR A 74 17.66 -12.01 -6.08
CA THR A 74 17.99 -10.60 -6.37
C THR A 74 18.24 -9.83 -5.09
N ASN A 75 17.38 -9.97 -4.09
CA ASN A 75 17.52 -9.26 -2.81
C ASN A 75 18.82 -9.68 -2.09
N ALA A 76 19.10 -10.98 -2.00
CA ALA A 76 20.34 -11.50 -1.42
C ALA A 76 21.60 -10.98 -2.15
N GLU A 77 21.54 -10.89 -3.48
CA GLU A 77 22.65 -10.36 -4.27
C GLU A 77 22.85 -8.85 -4.04
N LEU A 78 21.79 -8.07 -3.83
CA LEU A 78 21.88 -6.65 -3.48
C LEU A 78 22.61 -6.45 -2.15
N PHE A 79 22.32 -7.27 -1.13
CA PHE A 79 23.04 -7.25 0.14
C PHE A 79 24.52 -7.68 -0.04
N ARG A 80 24.78 -8.75 -0.80
CA ARG A 80 26.15 -9.22 -1.07
C ARG A 80 26.99 -8.16 -1.78
N LEU A 81 26.41 -7.44 -2.74
CA LEU A 81 27.06 -6.34 -3.45
C LEU A 81 27.32 -5.13 -2.54
N ALA A 82 26.36 -4.78 -1.68
CA ALA A 82 26.52 -3.70 -0.72
C ALA A 82 27.68 -3.97 0.26
N ASP A 83 27.72 -5.17 0.85
CA ASP A 83 28.81 -5.60 1.74
C ASP A 83 30.17 -5.57 1.03
N ALA A 84 30.25 -6.17 -0.17
CA ALA A 84 31.48 -6.21 -0.95
C ALA A 84 31.99 -4.81 -1.36
N ALA A 85 31.09 -3.84 -1.53
CA ALA A 85 31.40 -2.46 -1.87
C ALA A 85 31.58 -1.54 -0.65
N GLY A 86 31.32 -2.03 0.58
CA GLY A 86 31.35 -1.22 1.80
C GLY A 86 30.24 -0.16 1.86
N LEU A 87 29.07 -0.45 1.29
CA LEU A 87 27.91 0.43 1.28
C LEU A 87 27.03 0.15 2.50
N GLU A 88 26.51 1.22 3.13
CA GLU A 88 25.58 1.09 4.26
C GLU A 88 24.25 0.47 3.82
N GLU A 89 23.69 -0.36 4.70
CA GLU A 89 22.37 -0.97 4.61
C GLU A 89 21.28 -0.03 5.18
N GLY A 90 20.02 -0.32 4.86
CA GLY A 90 18.85 0.38 5.40
C GLY A 90 18.22 1.38 4.43
N PRO A 91 17.16 2.08 4.87
CA PRO A 91 16.47 3.07 4.05
C PRO A 91 17.42 4.16 3.59
N ARG A 92 17.40 4.44 2.29
CA ARG A 92 18.20 5.51 1.69
C ARG A 92 17.34 6.31 0.74
N TYR A 93 16.86 7.46 1.18
CA TYR A 93 16.20 8.42 0.32
C TYR A 93 17.11 8.87 -0.82
N LEU A 94 16.53 9.07 -1.99
CA LEU A 94 17.16 9.92 -3.01
C LEU A 94 17.13 11.38 -2.54
N ASP A 95 17.96 12.24 -3.14
CA ASP A 95 18.02 13.66 -2.78
C ASP A 95 16.69 14.41 -3.00
N ASP A 96 16.57 15.58 -2.38
CA ASP A 96 15.32 16.38 -2.37
C ASP A 96 14.80 16.70 -3.78
N ASP A 97 15.71 16.96 -4.73
CA ASP A 97 15.35 17.22 -6.13
C ASP A 97 14.78 15.96 -6.77
N ALA A 98 15.41 14.80 -6.54
CA ALA A 98 14.91 13.51 -7.01
C ALA A 98 13.57 13.15 -6.37
N GLN A 99 13.29 13.52 -5.11
CA GLN A 99 11.99 13.24 -4.48
C GLN A 99 10.79 13.87 -5.21
N THR A 100 11.00 14.90 -6.03
CA THR A 100 9.91 15.58 -6.76
C THR A 100 10.01 15.50 -8.28
N ALA A 101 11.20 15.19 -8.81
CA ALA A 101 11.46 15.01 -10.22
C ALA A 101 11.09 13.60 -10.73
N GLY A 102 11.00 13.44 -12.05
CA GLY A 102 10.74 12.14 -12.69
C GLY A 102 9.27 11.75 -12.63
N ARG A 103 8.99 10.56 -12.11
CA ARG A 103 7.63 9.99 -12.09
C ARG A 103 6.78 10.67 -11.03
N GLU A 104 5.70 11.32 -11.44
CA GLU A 104 4.82 12.07 -10.53
C GLU A 104 4.18 11.19 -9.45
N ILE A 105 3.69 10.00 -9.78
CA ILE A 105 3.15 9.05 -8.78
C ILE A 105 4.21 8.63 -7.74
N ALA A 106 5.51 8.83 -7.97
CA ALA A 106 6.57 8.44 -7.03
C ALA A 106 7.02 9.57 -6.08
N ARG A 107 6.37 10.74 -6.09
CA ARG A 107 6.83 11.89 -5.29
C ARG A 107 6.88 11.59 -3.78
N TRP A 108 7.93 12.11 -3.14
CA TRP A 108 8.20 12.05 -1.68
C TRP A 108 8.48 10.66 -1.09
N ARG A 109 8.57 9.62 -1.93
CA ARG A 109 8.65 8.22 -1.51
C ARG A 109 9.67 7.42 -2.32
N ARG A 110 10.80 8.06 -2.69
CA ARG A 110 11.83 7.45 -3.53
C ARG A 110 13.06 7.03 -2.75
N PHE A 111 13.43 5.76 -2.87
CA PHE A 111 14.53 5.11 -2.18
C PHE A 111 15.51 4.47 -3.17
N SER A 112 16.79 4.47 -2.80
CA SER A 112 17.81 3.66 -3.46
C SER A 112 17.51 2.18 -3.29
N GLY A 113 17.77 1.38 -4.33
CA GLY A 113 17.67 -0.09 -4.27
C GLY A 113 18.93 -0.79 -3.73
N ILE A 114 19.89 -0.05 -3.15
CA ILE A 114 21.07 -0.65 -2.51
C ILE A 114 20.64 -1.29 -1.21
N ALA A 115 20.90 -2.59 -1.03
CA ALA A 115 20.53 -3.35 0.17
C ALA A 115 19.09 -3.03 0.61
N GLU A 116 18.14 -3.29 -0.29
CA GLU A 116 16.73 -2.98 -0.13
C GLU A 116 16.23 -3.33 1.28
N PHE A 117 15.81 -2.32 2.02
CA PHE A 117 15.28 -2.48 3.38
C PHE A 117 13.94 -3.23 3.41
N MET A 118 13.25 -3.28 2.27
CA MET A 118 12.08 -4.14 2.03
C MET A 118 12.54 -5.41 1.32
N THR A 119 12.12 -6.58 1.83
CA THR A 119 12.41 -7.85 1.16
C THR A 119 11.44 -8.03 -0.01
N ILE A 120 11.95 -7.93 -1.23
CA ILE A 120 11.19 -8.11 -2.47
C ILE A 120 11.56 -9.45 -3.10
N GLY A 121 10.56 -10.29 -3.35
CA GLY A 121 10.73 -11.57 -4.05
C GLY A 121 11.00 -11.41 -5.54
N ASP A 122 11.55 -12.43 -6.19
CA ASP A 122 11.93 -12.36 -7.61
C ASP A 122 10.69 -12.34 -8.54
N ARG A 123 9.62 -13.08 -8.21
CA ARG A 123 8.33 -12.99 -8.93
C ARG A 123 7.57 -11.73 -8.55
N ASP A 124 7.61 -11.33 -7.29
CA ASP A 124 7.04 -10.06 -6.81
C ASP A 124 7.67 -8.87 -7.57
N ARG A 125 8.99 -8.87 -7.75
CA ARG A 125 9.70 -7.88 -8.56
C ARG A 125 9.21 -7.82 -10.01
N ALA A 126 8.78 -8.94 -10.60
CA ALA A 126 8.24 -8.93 -11.96
C ALA A 126 6.93 -8.12 -12.05
N VAL A 127 6.13 -8.11 -10.99
CA VAL A 127 4.92 -7.27 -10.86
C VAL A 127 5.33 -5.81 -10.83
N HIS A 128 6.31 -5.45 -10.00
CA HIS A 128 6.83 -4.07 -9.90
C HIS A 128 7.43 -3.57 -11.23
N ILE A 129 8.19 -4.42 -11.93
CA ILE A 129 8.73 -4.09 -13.27
C ILE A 129 7.59 -3.85 -14.25
N THR A 130 6.59 -4.73 -14.27
CA THR A 130 5.46 -4.62 -15.20
C THR A 130 4.65 -3.34 -14.93
N ARG A 131 4.28 -3.08 -13.67
CA ARG A 131 3.59 -1.85 -13.25
C ARG A 131 4.38 -0.61 -13.66
N THR A 132 5.66 -0.57 -13.31
CA THR A 132 6.52 0.59 -13.59
C THR A 132 6.66 0.82 -15.10
N SER A 133 6.80 -0.25 -15.89
CA SER A 133 6.88 -0.15 -17.35
C SER A 133 5.59 0.42 -17.95
N LEU A 134 4.42 -0.04 -17.49
CA LEU A 134 3.12 0.50 -17.95
C LEU A 134 2.99 1.99 -17.63
N LEU A 135 3.41 2.42 -16.44
CA LEU A 135 3.44 3.83 -16.06
C LEU A 135 4.40 4.64 -16.95
N ASP A 136 5.56 4.08 -17.32
CA ASP A 136 6.49 4.70 -18.27
C ASP A 136 5.94 4.78 -19.70
N GLU A 137 5.06 3.86 -20.07
CA GLU A 137 4.34 3.86 -21.35
C GLU A 137 3.14 4.84 -21.35
N GLY A 138 2.87 5.49 -20.22
CA GLY A 138 1.85 6.52 -20.07
C GLY A 138 0.50 6.03 -19.55
N HIS A 139 0.43 4.78 -19.07
CA HIS A 139 -0.75 4.28 -18.37
C HIS A 139 -0.88 4.88 -16.97
N SER A 140 -2.11 4.96 -16.45
CA SER A 140 -2.33 5.31 -15.04
C SER A 140 -2.08 4.12 -14.11
N LEU A 141 -2.00 4.36 -12.79
CA LEU A 141 -1.91 3.27 -11.80
C LEU A 141 -3.17 2.42 -11.82
N THR A 142 -4.34 3.02 -12.06
CA THR A 142 -5.61 2.31 -12.25
C THR A 142 -5.55 1.35 -13.44
N GLU A 143 -5.07 1.81 -14.60
CA GLU A 143 -4.93 0.97 -15.79
C GLU A 143 -3.88 -0.14 -15.60
N ALA A 144 -2.75 0.17 -14.95
CA ALA A 144 -1.73 -0.81 -14.63
C ALA A 144 -2.26 -1.87 -13.64
N THR A 145 -3.02 -1.45 -12.63
CA THR A 145 -3.64 -2.34 -11.64
C THR A 145 -4.64 -3.27 -12.31
N ARG A 146 -5.49 -2.78 -13.22
CA ARG A 146 -6.40 -3.62 -14.01
C ARG A 146 -5.66 -4.65 -14.86
N THR A 147 -4.60 -4.21 -15.55
CA THR A 147 -3.80 -5.11 -16.39
C THR A 147 -3.19 -6.24 -15.57
N LEU A 148 -2.69 -5.94 -14.37
CA LEU A 148 -2.18 -6.95 -13.45
C LEU A 148 -3.30 -7.82 -12.89
N ALA A 149 -4.43 -7.24 -12.48
CA ALA A 149 -5.59 -7.97 -11.98
C ALA A 149 -6.09 -9.01 -12.99
N ASP A 150 -6.21 -8.62 -14.26
CA ASP A 150 -6.56 -9.53 -15.36
C ASP A 150 -5.52 -10.64 -15.52
N ALA A 151 -4.22 -10.33 -15.42
CA ALA A 151 -3.14 -11.30 -15.54
C ALA A 151 -3.09 -12.32 -14.38
N PHE A 152 -3.65 -11.97 -13.23
CA PHE A 152 -3.83 -12.85 -12.07
C PHE A 152 -5.23 -13.48 -12.00
N ASP A 153 -6.06 -13.32 -13.04
CA ASP A 153 -7.43 -13.84 -13.12
C ASP A 153 -8.31 -13.40 -11.92
N LEU A 154 -8.18 -12.14 -11.47
CA LEU A 154 -8.97 -11.61 -10.36
C LEU A 154 -10.47 -11.61 -10.67
N GLU A 155 -11.25 -12.13 -9.74
CA GLU A 155 -12.72 -12.08 -9.80
C GLU A 155 -13.28 -10.79 -9.18
N ILE A 156 -12.49 -10.09 -8.36
CA ILE A 156 -12.85 -8.81 -7.73
C ILE A 156 -12.38 -7.63 -8.60
N ASP A 157 -13.03 -6.49 -8.47
CA ASP A 157 -12.55 -5.24 -9.07
C ASP A 157 -11.59 -4.53 -8.11
N LEU A 158 -10.31 -4.39 -8.49
CA LEU A 158 -9.27 -3.77 -7.66
C LEU A 158 -8.91 -2.39 -8.20
N LEU A 159 -9.07 -1.36 -7.37
CA LEU A 159 -8.80 0.03 -7.70
C LEU A 159 -7.76 0.63 -6.73
N PRO A 160 -6.75 1.38 -7.21
CA PRO A 160 -6.00 2.29 -6.34
C PRO A 160 -6.92 3.41 -5.86
N MET A 161 -6.70 3.91 -4.64
CA MET A 161 -7.50 5.03 -4.11
C MET A 161 -7.37 6.31 -4.97
N SER A 162 -6.24 6.49 -5.65
CA SER A 162 -5.94 7.62 -6.52
C SER A 162 -4.86 7.26 -7.53
N ASP A 163 -4.84 7.95 -8.67
CA ASP A 163 -3.74 7.97 -9.64
C ASP A 163 -2.71 9.09 -9.34
N ASP A 164 -2.93 9.87 -8.28
CA ASP A 164 -2.07 10.94 -7.80
C ASP A 164 -1.14 10.47 -6.66
N PRO A 165 0.04 11.09 -6.47
CA PRO A 165 0.94 10.74 -5.39
C PRO A 165 0.38 11.18 -4.02
N VAL A 166 0.29 10.23 -3.09
CA VAL A 166 0.01 10.49 -1.67
C VAL A 166 0.99 9.69 -0.83
N ALA A 167 1.84 10.34 -0.02
CA ALA A 167 2.81 9.64 0.81
C ALA A 167 2.44 9.73 2.30
N THR A 168 2.37 8.58 2.99
CA THR A 168 2.20 8.53 4.44
C THR A 168 3.53 8.86 5.12
N ILE A 169 3.61 10.06 5.71
CA ILE A 169 4.80 10.55 6.42
C ILE A 169 4.54 10.53 7.93
N VAL A 170 5.42 9.84 8.65
CA VAL A 170 5.42 9.74 10.12
C VAL A 170 6.38 10.78 10.68
N HIS A 171 5.86 11.66 11.54
CA HIS A 171 6.64 12.67 12.26
C HIS A 171 7.12 12.09 13.59
N THR A 172 8.42 12.17 13.85
CA THR A 172 9.06 11.66 15.07
C THR A 172 10.01 12.73 15.66
N PRO A 173 10.46 12.59 16.92
CA PRO A 173 11.44 13.51 17.50
C PRO A 173 12.77 13.60 16.73
N ASP A 174 13.12 12.54 15.99
CA ASP A 174 14.38 12.44 15.25
C ASP A 174 14.24 12.90 13.78
N GLY A 175 13.03 13.26 13.36
CA GLY A 175 12.72 13.73 12.00
C GLY A 175 11.48 13.07 11.41
N GLU A 176 11.14 13.49 10.19
CA GLU A 176 10.11 12.85 9.38
C GLU A 176 10.67 11.63 8.63
N MET A 177 9.85 10.60 8.47
CA MET A 177 10.17 9.41 7.68
C MET A 177 8.92 8.84 7.01
N HIS A 178 9.10 8.11 5.93
CA HIS A 178 8.02 7.43 5.23
C HIS A 178 7.54 6.25 6.06
N PHE A 179 6.26 5.90 5.94
CA PHE A 179 5.68 4.80 6.70
C PHE A 179 6.43 3.47 6.53
N GLN A 180 6.91 3.15 5.33
CA GLN A 180 7.71 1.93 5.10
C GLN A 180 9.03 1.92 5.88
N GLU A 181 9.71 3.07 6.01
CA GLU A 181 10.91 3.15 6.86
C GLU A 181 10.53 2.96 8.34
N TYR A 182 9.50 3.68 8.81
CA TYR A 182 9.02 3.57 10.18
C TYR A 182 8.66 2.12 10.55
N TRP A 183 7.90 1.45 9.70
CA TRP A 183 7.36 0.12 9.97
C TRP A 183 8.36 -0.99 9.66
N VAL A 184 8.97 -1.01 8.48
CA VAL A 184 9.79 -2.15 8.02
C VAL A 184 11.20 -2.05 8.58
N ALA A 185 11.87 -0.91 8.39
CA ALA A 185 13.26 -0.76 8.81
C ALA A 185 13.38 -0.53 10.31
N ASN A 186 12.55 0.35 10.86
CA ASN A 186 12.62 0.77 12.26
C ASN A 186 11.68 -0.02 13.19
N ARG A 187 10.88 -0.96 12.66
CA ARG A 187 10.00 -1.88 13.41
C ARG A 187 9.04 -1.15 14.36
N ALA A 188 8.50 0.00 13.92
CA ALA A 188 7.68 0.90 14.73
C ALA A 188 8.33 1.36 16.05
N GLY A 189 9.67 1.32 16.15
CA GLY A 189 10.40 1.71 17.35
C GLY A 189 10.31 3.21 17.71
N PRO A 190 10.45 4.14 16.74
CA PRO A 190 10.37 5.57 17.02
C PRO A 190 9.00 5.99 17.58
N ARG A 191 8.99 7.00 18.47
CA ARG A 191 7.73 7.56 18.98
C ARG A 191 7.08 8.42 17.89
N VAL A 192 5.80 8.18 17.63
CA VAL A 192 4.98 8.99 16.71
C VAL A 192 4.56 10.30 17.39
N GLU A 193 4.77 11.42 16.71
CA GLU A 193 4.28 12.76 17.11
C GLU A 193 3.19 13.30 16.16
N GLY A 194 3.04 12.69 14.98
CA GLY A 194 2.02 13.03 14.01
C GLY A 194 2.12 12.17 12.76
N VAL A 195 1.05 12.15 11.96
CA VAL A 195 1.00 11.51 10.64
C VAL A 195 0.48 12.52 9.63
N GLU A 196 1.18 12.65 8.51
CA GLU A 196 0.86 13.51 7.38
C GLU A 196 0.60 12.66 6.14
N PHE A 197 -0.44 12.99 5.37
CA PHE A 197 -0.69 12.39 4.05
C PHE A 197 -0.26 13.41 2.98
N ARG A 198 1.04 13.42 2.69
CA ARG A 198 1.65 14.44 1.83
C ARG A 198 1.15 14.29 0.40
N GLY A 199 0.59 15.36 -0.16
CA GLY A 199 0.00 15.39 -1.52
C GLY A 199 -1.51 15.16 -1.55
N ALA A 200 -2.11 14.70 -0.44
CA ALA A 200 -3.55 14.44 -0.36
C ALA A 200 -4.40 15.70 -0.61
N GLU A 201 -3.87 16.89 -0.34
CA GLU A 201 -4.54 18.17 -0.57
C GLU A 201 -4.81 18.49 -2.05
N THR A 202 -4.08 17.84 -2.96
CA THR A 202 -4.25 17.97 -4.42
C THR A 202 -4.67 16.68 -5.11
N ALA A 203 -4.56 15.54 -4.43
CA ALA A 203 -4.94 14.24 -4.97
C ALA A 203 -6.47 14.08 -5.02
N GLU A 204 -6.95 13.47 -6.10
CA GLU A 204 -8.36 13.16 -6.30
C GLU A 204 -8.59 11.65 -6.31
N PRO A 205 -9.72 11.15 -5.78
CA PRO A 205 -10.12 9.77 -6.04
C PRO A 205 -10.36 9.60 -7.54
N THR A 206 -10.05 8.42 -8.09
CA THR A 206 -10.32 8.17 -9.50
C THR A 206 -11.84 8.14 -9.77
N PRO A 207 -12.30 8.41 -11.00
CA PRO A 207 -13.72 8.31 -11.33
C PRO A 207 -14.34 6.95 -10.96
N GLU A 208 -13.54 5.88 -11.02
CA GLU A 208 -13.96 4.54 -10.66
C GLU A 208 -14.07 4.34 -9.14
N VAL A 209 -13.19 4.97 -8.36
CA VAL A 209 -13.33 5.03 -6.90
C VAL A 209 -14.56 5.84 -6.51
N GLU A 210 -14.80 7.00 -7.12
CA GLU A 210 -16.01 7.79 -6.87
C GLU A 210 -17.29 7.00 -7.14
N ALA A 211 -17.32 6.25 -8.25
CA ALA A 211 -18.44 5.36 -8.58
C ALA A 211 -18.59 4.23 -7.56
N ALA A 212 -17.49 3.60 -7.12
CA ALA A 212 -17.51 2.53 -6.13
C ALA A 212 -17.99 3.01 -4.75
N LEU A 213 -17.67 4.24 -4.35
CA LEU A 213 -18.11 4.81 -3.07
C LEU A 213 -19.61 5.12 -3.01
N ALA A 214 -20.32 5.09 -4.15
CA ALA A 214 -21.78 5.20 -4.18
C ALA A 214 -22.50 3.90 -3.74
N ASP A 215 -21.81 2.76 -3.74
CA ASP A 215 -22.30 1.49 -3.22
C ASP A 215 -22.08 1.37 -1.69
N PRO A 216 -22.75 0.43 -0.98
CA PRO A 216 -22.47 0.18 0.43
C PRO A 216 -20.99 -0.13 0.68
N VAL A 217 -20.41 0.51 1.70
CA VAL A 217 -18.97 0.41 2.01
C VAL A 217 -18.72 -0.43 3.26
N VAL A 218 -17.72 -1.30 3.18
CA VAL A 218 -17.14 -2.01 4.31
C VAL A 218 -15.71 -1.51 4.53
N ILE A 219 -15.44 -1.00 5.74
CA ILE A 219 -14.08 -0.70 6.20
C ILE A 219 -13.61 -1.92 6.97
N GLY A 220 -12.61 -2.63 6.43
CA GLY A 220 -12.04 -3.81 7.09
C GLY A 220 -11.29 -3.47 8.39
N PRO A 221 -10.85 -4.49 9.16
CA PRO A 221 -10.11 -4.33 10.42
C PRO A 221 -8.66 -3.90 10.17
N SER A 222 -8.49 -2.79 9.47
CA SER A 222 -7.21 -2.23 9.03
C SER A 222 -6.85 -1.02 9.90
N ASN A 223 -5.62 -0.53 9.79
CA ASN A 223 -5.18 0.61 10.60
C ASN A 223 -6.00 1.86 10.24
N PRO A 224 -6.76 2.46 11.18
CA PRO A 224 -7.60 3.61 10.88
C PRO A 224 -6.78 4.86 10.52
N VAL A 225 -5.50 4.92 10.95
CA VAL A 225 -4.60 6.04 10.67
C VAL A 225 -3.92 5.85 9.32
N THR A 226 -3.13 4.80 9.12
CA THR A 226 -2.27 4.70 7.93
C THR A 226 -2.84 3.84 6.80
N SER A 227 -3.84 2.99 7.06
CA SER A 227 -4.49 2.19 6.01
C SER A 227 -5.77 2.84 5.49
N VAL A 228 -6.62 3.33 6.39
CA VAL A 228 -7.89 3.98 6.01
C VAL A 228 -7.75 5.49 5.88
N GLY A 229 -6.87 6.09 6.69
CA GLY A 229 -6.66 7.54 6.72
C GLY A 229 -6.24 8.15 5.38
N PRO A 230 -5.28 7.58 4.63
CA PRO A 230 -4.92 8.13 3.32
C PRO A 230 -6.11 8.14 2.35
N ILE A 231 -6.91 7.07 2.30
CA ILE A 231 -8.10 7.00 1.44
C ILE A 231 -9.09 8.11 1.81
N ARG A 232 -9.36 8.29 3.11
CA ARG A 232 -10.27 9.32 3.62
C ARG A 232 -9.74 10.75 3.47
N SER A 233 -8.43 10.92 3.32
CA SER A 233 -7.79 12.22 3.17
C SER A 233 -8.01 12.84 1.78
N LEU A 234 -8.39 12.03 0.79
CA LEU A 234 -8.69 12.47 -0.56
C LEU A 234 -9.96 13.33 -0.61
N ALA A 235 -9.95 14.33 -1.49
CA ALA A 235 -11.08 15.23 -1.66
C ALA A 235 -12.37 14.47 -2.00
N GLY A 236 -13.46 14.77 -1.28
CA GLY A 236 -14.78 14.19 -1.54
C GLY A 236 -15.06 12.81 -0.93
N VAL A 237 -14.04 12.04 -0.54
CA VAL A 237 -14.23 10.67 -0.01
C VAL A 237 -15.06 10.66 1.27
N ASP A 238 -14.74 11.50 2.25
CA ASP A 238 -15.52 11.57 3.50
C ASP A 238 -16.98 12.01 3.28
N ALA A 239 -17.24 12.84 2.27
CA ALA A 239 -18.59 13.23 1.90
C ALA A 239 -19.36 12.05 1.29
N ALA A 240 -18.74 11.31 0.36
CA ALA A 240 -19.33 10.12 -0.24
C ALA A 240 -19.65 9.03 0.81
N LEU A 241 -18.72 8.78 1.74
CA LEU A 241 -18.93 7.86 2.85
C LEU A 241 -20.08 8.29 3.77
N GLY A 242 -20.34 9.60 3.90
CA GLY A 242 -21.46 10.13 4.67
C GLY A 242 -22.84 9.94 3.99
N GLU A 243 -22.85 9.70 2.68
CA GLU A 243 -24.07 9.55 1.88
C GLU A 243 -24.45 8.08 1.63
N THR A 244 -23.54 7.14 1.90
CA THR A 244 -23.74 5.70 1.69
C THR A 244 -23.77 4.91 3.00
N PRO A 245 -24.39 3.71 3.05
CA PRO A 245 -24.27 2.84 4.21
C PRO A 245 -22.83 2.36 4.42
N VAL A 246 -22.24 2.66 5.59
CA VAL A 246 -20.89 2.23 5.95
C VAL A 246 -20.92 1.27 7.14
N VAL A 247 -20.22 0.13 7.01
CA VAL A 247 -19.95 -0.81 8.10
C VAL A 247 -18.44 -0.86 8.35
N ALA A 248 -18.00 -0.56 9.57
CA ALA A 248 -16.60 -0.67 9.96
C ALA A 248 -16.40 -1.87 10.89
N VAL A 249 -15.35 -2.65 10.65
CA VAL A 249 -14.90 -3.73 11.53
C VAL A 249 -13.73 -3.21 12.36
N SER A 250 -13.82 -3.32 13.69
CA SER A 250 -12.75 -2.88 14.59
C SER A 250 -11.46 -3.66 14.31
N PRO A 251 -10.29 -2.99 14.22
CA PRO A 251 -8.98 -3.64 14.18
C PRO A 251 -8.52 -4.12 15.57
N PHE A 252 -9.27 -3.82 16.63
CA PHE A 252 -8.99 -4.23 18.00
C PHE A 252 -9.87 -5.42 18.42
N CYS A 253 -9.26 -6.37 19.11
CA CYS A 253 -9.92 -7.37 19.92
C CYS A 253 -9.77 -6.96 21.39
N GLU A 254 -10.85 -6.46 21.98
CA GLU A 254 -10.81 -5.81 23.31
C GLU A 254 -9.84 -4.61 23.32
N ASP A 255 -8.75 -4.69 24.08
CA ASP A 255 -7.71 -3.66 24.20
C ASP A 255 -6.45 -3.96 23.37
N GLU A 256 -6.40 -5.10 22.68
CA GLU A 256 -5.27 -5.50 21.85
C GLU A 256 -5.55 -5.28 20.36
N ALA A 257 -4.61 -4.64 19.67
CA ALA A 257 -4.65 -4.54 18.21
C ALA A 257 -4.38 -5.91 17.60
N PHE A 258 -5.16 -6.29 16.58
CA PHE A 258 -5.03 -7.58 15.92
C PHE A 258 -3.66 -7.78 15.25
N SER A 259 -3.12 -6.72 14.64
CA SER A 259 -1.77 -6.69 14.05
C SER A 259 -1.32 -5.26 13.73
N GLY A 260 -0.01 -5.06 13.59
CA GLY A 260 0.57 -3.78 13.15
C GLY A 260 0.61 -2.69 14.24
N PRO A 261 1.15 -1.49 13.92
CA PRO A 261 1.44 -0.45 14.90
C PRO A 261 0.23 0.47 15.19
N VAL A 262 -0.98 -0.09 15.20
CA VAL A 262 -2.24 0.68 15.27
C VAL A 262 -2.30 1.55 16.52
N ALA A 263 -1.97 0.98 17.69
CA ALA A 263 -2.05 1.70 18.96
C ALA A 263 -1.07 2.88 19.04
N ASP A 264 0.16 2.70 18.56
CA ASP A 264 1.20 3.73 18.59
C ASP A 264 0.86 4.89 17.65
N LEU A 265 0.37 4.58 16.45
CA LEU A 265 -0.06 5.59 15.48
C LEU A 265 -1.28 6.37 15.98
N MET A 266 -2.28 5.69 16.54
CA MET A 266 -3.45 6.35 17.11
C MET A 266 -3.13 7.23 18.32
N ALA A 267 -2.11 6.86 19.12
CA ALA A 267 -1.69 7.68 20.26
C ALA A 267 -0.96 8.97 19.83
N GLY A 268 -0.39 8.98 18.62
CA GLY A 268 0.38 10.09 18.06
C GLY A 268 -0.42 11.05 17.16
N THR A 269 -1.68 10.76 16.84
CA THR A 269 -2.57 11.56 15.98
C THR A 269 -3.72 12.19 16.74
#